data_AF-A0A6P4YAY6-F1
#
_entry.id   AF-A0A6P4YAY6-F1
#
_cell.length_a   1.000
_cell.length_b   1.000
_cell.length_c   1.000
_cell.angle_alpha   90.00
_cell.angle_beta   90.00
_cell.angle_gamma   90.00
#
_symmetry.space_group_name_H-M   'P 1'
#
loop_
_entity.id
_entity.type
_entity.pdbx_description
1 polymer ?
#
loop_
_entity_poly.entity_id
_entity_poly.type
_entity_poly.pdbx_seq_one_letter_code
_entity_poly.pdbx_strand_id
1 'polypeptide(L)'
;MTVTSAVHVGVFLLFCLEICRPALGGCTHQLTGNGGNITSGTDVTSDHCEWDITTARNRIILINFDRGLFERGSDGCQTEVLTFYDGGSANSRVIDTFCRIPRDPGPFSAAPYHLSAASTGHQLHVILTRSPSTPQWVKQDEFYLTFTTREIAFG
;
A
#
# COMPACT_ATOMS: atom_id res chain seq x y z
N MET A 1 4.93 -50.09 -27.36
CA MET A 1 3.98 -49.26 -26.59
C MET A 1 4.00 -49.83 -25.19
N THR A 2 4.70 -49.26 -24.23
CA THR A 2 4.34 -48.04 -23.50
C THR A 2 5.59 -47.50 -22.80
N VAL A 3 5.92 -46.23 -23.01
CA VAL A 3 7.02 -45.54 -22.34
C VAL A 3 6.40 -44.39 -21.54
N THR A 4 6.70 -44.39 -20.24
CA THR A 4 6.79 -43.24 -19.33
C THR A 4 5.53 -42.44 -18.95
N SER A 5 4.76 -42.96 -17.99
CA SER A 5 3.76 -42.20 -17.20
C SER A 5 4.31 -41.63 -15.88
N ALA A 6 5.56 -41.94 -15.48
CA ALA A 6 6.16 -41.40 -14.26
C ALA A 6 6.98 -40.11 -14.51
N VAL A 7 7.51 -39.94 -15.73
CA VAL A 7 8.38 -38.81 -16.09
C VAL A 7 7.56 -37.52 -16.25
N HIS A 8 6.31 -37.60 -16.70
CA HIS A 8 5.43 -36.44 -16.86
C HIS A 8 4.96 -35.84 -15.53
N VAL A 9 4.74 -36.66 -14.49
CA VAL A 9 4.33 -36.17 -13.16
C VAL A 9 5.49 -35.50 -12.44
N GLY A 10 6.70 -36.08 -12.52
CA GLY A 10 7.91 -35.50 -11.94
C GLY A 10 8.32 -34.18 -12.60
N VAL A 11 8.19 -34.08 -13.93
CA VAL A 11 8.47 -32.85 -14.67
C VAL A 11 7.47 -31.74 -14.32
N PHE A 12 6.16 -32.03 -14.20
CA PHE A 12 5.17 -31.02 -13.78
C PHE A 12 5.41 -30.46 -12.37
N LEU A 13 5.87 -31.28 -11.42
CA LEU A 13 6.22 -30.83 -10.06
C LEU A 13 7.50 -29.97 -10.05
N LEU A 14 8.48 -30.30 -10.89
CA LEU A 14 9.71 -29.51 -11.08
C LEU A 14 9.44 -28.17 -11.79
N PHE A 15 8.49 -28.12 -12.72
CA PHE A 15 8.04 -26.86 -13.35
C PHE A 15 7.33 -25.92 -12.36
N CYS A 16 6.79 -26.42 -11.25
CA CYS A 16 6.23 -25.57 -10.20
C CYS A 16 7.31 -24.84 -9.38
N LEU A 17 8.51 -25.43 -9.27
CA LEU A 17 9.66 -24.88 -8.54
C LEU A 17 10.45 -23.83 -9.34
N GLU A 18 10.36 -23.81 -10.68
CA GLU A 18 11.01 -22.80 -11.54
C GLU A 18 10.09 -21.61 -11.89
N ILE A 19 8.77 -21.73 -11.72
CA ILE A 19 7.81 -20.63 -11.94
C ILE A 19 7.55 -19.85 -10.65
N CYS A 20 7.72 -20.48 -9.48
CA CYS A 20 7.72 -19.78 -8.20
C CYS A 20 9.12 -19.23 -7.91
N ARG A 21 9.63 -18.37 -8.80
CA ARG A 21 10.58 -17.36 -8.33
C ARG A 21 9.78 -16.46 -7.40
N PRO A 22 10.06 -16.41 -6.09
CA PRO A 22 9.46 -15.37 -5.27
C PRO A 22 9.86 -14.04 -5.90
N ALA A 23 8.88 -13.28 -6.39
CA ALA A 23 9.11 -11.90 -6.78
C ALA A 23 9.75 -11.24 -5.56
N LEU A 24 10.98 -10.76 -5.70
CA LEU A 24 11.64 -10.02 -4.63
C LEU A 24 10.75 -8.81 -4.31
N GLY A 25 10.16 -8.80 -3.11
CA GLY A 25 9.75 -7.60 -2.38
C GLY A 25 8.40 -7.00 -2.78
N GLY A 26 7.31 -7.74 -2.54
CA GLY A 26 5.96 -7.17 -2.42
C GLY A 26 5.33 -7.58 -1.09
N CYS A 27 4.67 -6.66 -0.38
CA CYS A 27 3.83 -7.00 0.77
C CYS A 27 2.35 -6.73 0.45
N THR A 28 1.45 -7.55 0.98
CA THR A 28 0.01 -7.40 0.75
C THR A 28 -0.73 -7.71 2.05
N HIS A 29 -1.59 -6.79 2.47
CA HIS A 29 -2.37 -6.90 3.69
C HIS A 29 -3.87 -6.80 3.39
N GLN A 30 -4.66 -7.66 4.03
CA GLN A 30 -6.11 -7.63 3.96
C GLN A 30 -6.66 -7.12 5.28
N LEU A 31 -7.34 -5.98 5.25
CA LEU A 31 -7.88 -5.30 6.41
C LEU A 31 -9.40 -5.23 6.31
N THR A 32 -10.09 -5.72 7.35
CA THR A 32 -11.55 -5.72 7.39
C THR A 32 -12.06 -5.17 8.71
N GLY A 33 -13.25 -4.57 8.67
CA GLY A 33 -13.94 -4.08 9.88
C GLY A 33 -14.21 -2.57 9.85
N ASN A 34 -14.34 -2.00 11.04
CA ASN A 34 -14.77 -0.61 11.22
C ASN A 34 -13.61 0.38 11.43
N GLY A 35 -12.40 -0.13 11.60
CA GLY A 35 -11.18 0.64 11.72
C GLY A 35 -9.96 -0.25 11.90
N GLY A 36 -8.78 0.33 11.77
CA GLY A 36 -7.49 -0.36 11.87
C GLY A 36 -6.33 0.55 11.49
N ASN A 37 -5.14 -0.03 11.33
CA ASN A 37 -3.91 0.71 11.08
C ASN A 37 -3.23 0.26 9.78
N ILE A 38 -2.48 1.21 9.19
CA ILE A 38 -1.64 1.03 8.01
C ILE A 38 -0.26 1.54 8.40
N THR A 39 0.74 0.68 8.37
CA THR A 39 2.11 1.05 8.73
C THR A 39 3.11 0.46 7.76
N SER A 40 4.25 1.11 7.60
CA SER A 40 5.40 0.55 6.86
C SER A 40 6.16 -0.53 7.64
N GLY A 41 5.77 -0.81 8.89
CA GLY A 41 6.60 -1.41 9.93
C GLY A 41 6.65 -2.93 10.04
N THR A 42 6.25 -3.70 9.02
CA THR A 42 6.37 -5.18 9.06
C THR A 42 7.26 -5.76 7.97
N ASP A 43 7.48 -5.05 6.86
CA ASP A 43 8.21 -5.57 5.69
C ASP A 43 9.32 -4.62 5.28
N VAL A 44 10.35 -4.51 6.13
CA VAL A 44 11.54 -3.65 5.95
C VAL A 44 12.33 -3.91 4.65
N THR A 45 11.94 -4.91 3.85
CA THR A 45 12.60 -5.30 2.60
C THR A 45 11.74 -5.07 1.35
N SER A 46 10.49 -4.61 1.49
CA SER A 46 9.60 -4.48 0.35
C SER A 46 9.56 -3.04 -0.17
N ASP A 47 9.92 -2.85 -1.44
CA ASP A 47 9.79 -1.56 -2.12
C ASP A 47 8.36 -1.32 -2.62
N HIS A 48 7.50 -2.32 -2.51
CA HIS A 48 6.09 -2.27 -2.91
C HIS A 48 5.22 -2.92 -1.83
N CYS A 49 4.20 -2.22 -1.37
CA CYS A 49 3.30 -2.73 -0.35
C CYS A 49 1.86 -2.30 -0.63
N GLU A 50 0.92 -3.23 -0.43
CA GLU A 50 -0.50 -3.02 -0.71
C GLU A 50 -1.36 -3.31 0.52
N TRP A 51 -2.39 -2.49 0.74
CA TRP A 51 -3.43 -2.72 1.72
C TRP A 51 -4.79 -2.69 1.05
N ASP A 52 -5.50 -3.82 1.13
CA ASP A 52 -6.89 -3.97 0.73
C ASP A 52 -7.78 -3.79 1.94
N ILE A 53 -8.52 -2.69 1.99
CA ILE A 53 -9.41 -2.35 3.11
C ILE A 53 -10.85 -2.53 2.65
N THR A 54 -11.59 -3.39 3.34
CA THR A 54 -13.01 -3.63 3.06
C THR A 54 -13.85 -3.47 4.33
N THR A 55 -14.94 -2.70 4.21
CA THR A 55 -15.94 -2.54 5.26
C THR A 55 -17.34 -2.90 4.75
N ALA A 56 -18.37 -2.71 5.57
CA ALA A 56 -19.77 -2.96 5.20
C ALA A 56 -20.24 -2.03 4.07
N ARG A 57 -21.14 -2.51 3.20
CA ARG A 57 -21.53 -1.84 1.93
C ARG A 57 -22.08 -0.42 2.08
N ASN A 58 -22.68 -0.10 3.22
CA ASN A 58 -23.29 1.20 3.52
C ASN A 58 -22.33 2.15 4.24
N ARG A 59 -21.02 1.93 4.15
CA ARG A 59 -20.00 2.73 4.83
C ARG A 59 -18.94 3.21 3.85
N ILE A 60 -18.34 4.33 4.20
CA ILE A 60 -17.08 4.82 3.61
C ILE A 60 -15.92 4.58 4.57
N ILE A 61 -14.71 4.61 4.03
CA ILE A 61 -13.44 4.48 4.74
C ILE A 61 -12.76 5.85 4.76
N LEU A 62 -12.31 6.26 5.95
CA LEU A 62 -11.63 7.53 6.20
C LEU A 62 -10.21 7.24 6.70
N ILE A 63 -9.22 7.79 6.02
CA ILE A 63 -7.79 7.67 6.36
C ILE A 63 -7.33 8.93 7.05
N ASN A 64 -6.59 8.76 8.15
CA ASN A 64 -5.89 9.82 8.86
C ASN A 64 -4.40 9.51 8.92
N PHE A 65 -3.57 10.53 8.66
CA PHE A 65 -2.12 10.44 8.82
C PHE A 65 -1.77 10.82 10.27
N ASP A 66 -1.46 9.83 11.11
CA ASP A 66 -1.14 10.08 12.52
C ASP A 66 0.35 10.36 12.72
N ARG A 67 1.23 9.66 11.99
CA ARG A 67 2.68 9.87 12.00
C ARG A 67 3.29 9.64 10.62
N GLY A 68 4.38 10.34 10.37
CA GLY A 68 5.10 10.33 9.10
C GLY A 68 4.98 11.67 8.40
N LEU A 69 6.02 12.05 7.67
CA LEU A 69 6.03 13.30 6.93
C LEU A 69 5.68 13.02 5.47
N PHE A 70 4.62 13.65 4.99
CA PHE A 70 4.17 13.54 3.61
C PHE A 70 3.68 14.89 3.10
N GLU A 71 3.72 15.09 1.80
CA GLU A 71 3.06 16.17 1.09
C GLU A 71 2.08 15.58 0.07
N ARG A 72 0.99 16.29 -0.20
CA ARG A 72 0.02 15.86 -1.22
C ARG A 72 0.64 15.98 -2.61
N GLY A 73 0.39 14.98 -3.44
CA GLY A 73 0.92 14.84 -4.79
C GLY A 73 2.06 13.83 -4.88
N SER A 74 2.34 13.36 -6.10
CA SER A 74 3.42 12.43 -6.41
C SER A 74 4.35 12.94 -7.53
N ASP A 75 4.07 14.12 -8.08
CA ASP A 75 4.84 14.69 -9.18
C ASP A 75 6.29 14.94 -8.77
N GLY A 76 7.22 14.26 -9.43
CA GLY A 76 8.65 14.38 -9.16
C GLY A 76 9.12 13.74 -7.85
N CYS A 77 8.26 12.98 -7.15
CA CYS A 77 8.62 12.33 -5.89
C CYS A 77 9.78 11.33 -6.07
N GLN A 78 10.88 11.52 -5.32
CA GLN A 78 12.09 10.68 -5.41
C GLN A 78 12.27 9.73 -4.21
N THR A 79 11.29 9.68 -3.31
CA THR A 79 11.35 8.98 -2.01
C THR A 79 10.35 7.82 -1.98
N GLU A 80 9.18 8.00 -1.38
CA GLU A 80 8.10 7.02 -1.31
C GLU A 80 6.79 7.70 -1.68
N VAL A 81 5.94 6.99 -2.42
CA VAL A 81 4.61 7.46 -2.79
C VAL A 81 3.57 6.55 -2.15
N LEU A 82 2.60 7.13 -1.46
CA LEU A 82 1.35 6.48 -1.12
C LEU A 82 0.27 6.88 -2.13
N THR A 83 -0.38 5.90 -2.73
CA THR A 83 -1.52 6.10 -3.64
C THR A 83 -2.76 5.45 -3.06
N PHE A 84 -3.87 6.20 -3.01
CA PHE A 84 -5.15 5.74 -2.49
C PHE A 84 -6.14 5.57 -3.65
N TYR A 85 -6.75 4.40 -3.78
CA TYR A 85 -7.68 4.04 -4.84
C TYR A 85 -9.08 3.77 -4.29
N ASP A 86 -10.10 4.35 -4.93
CA ASP A 86 -11.51 4.30 -4.56
C ASP A 86 -12.18 2.98 -5.01
N GLY A 87 -11.74 1.88 -4.42
CA GLY A 87 -12.20 0.53 -4.73
C GLY A 87 -11.22 -0.53 -4.23
N GLY A 88 -11.48 -1.80 -4.55
CA GLY A 88 -10.68 -2.93 -4.06
C GLY A 88 -9.48 -3.29 -4.93
N SER A 89 -8.97 -2.39 -5.77
CA SER A 89 -7.77 -2.65 -6.59
C SER A 89 -7.17 -1.37 -7.18
N ALA A 90 -5.93 -1.48 -7.67
CA ALA A 90 -5.21 -0.46 -8.43
C ALA A 90 -5.90 0.01 -9.74
N ASN A 91 -6.87 -0.75 -10.26
CA ASN A 91 -7.65 -0.35 -11.44
C ASN A 91 -8.78 0.65 -11.11
N SER A 92 -9.02 0.90 -9.82
CA SER A 92 -10.05 1.83 -9.37
C SER A 92 -9.61 3.28 -9.55
N ARG A 93 -10.51 4.24 -9.37
CA ARG A 93 -10.18 5.66 -9.48
C ARG A 93 -9.21 6.08 -8.37
N VAL A 94 -8.14 6.81 -8.71
CA VAL A 94 -7.26 7.42 -7.69
C VAL A 94 -8.03 8.51 -6.93
N ILE A 95 -7.98 8.43 -5.60
CA ILE A 95 -8.51 9.43 -4.67
C ILE A 95 -7.49 10.54 -4.49
N ASP A 96 -6.27 10.15 -4.08
CA ASP A 96 -5.19 11.07 -3.74
C ASP A 96 -3.84 10.35 -3.77
N THR A 97 -2.78 11.14 -3.84
CA THR A 97 -1.38 10.66 -3.77
C THR A 97 -0.61 11.49 -2.77
N PHE A 98 0.39 10.88 -2.13
CA PHE A 98 1.21 11.57 -1.14
C PHE A 98 2.68 11.15 -1.26
N CYS A 99 3.56 12.13 -1.39
CA CYS A 99 5.00 11.95 -1.44
C CYS A 99 5.61 12.07 -0.05
N ARG A 100 6.50 11.14 0.32
CA ARG A 100 7.29 11.19 1.56
C ARG A 100 8.28 12.35 1.49
N ILE A 101 8.27 13.23 2.48
CA ILE A 101 9.31 14.24 2.62
C ILE A 101 10.36 13.80 3.66
N PRO A 102 11.66 14.10 3.45
CA PRO A 102 12.70 13.89 4.44
C PRO A 102 12.40 14.64 5.74
N ARG A 103 13.06 14.24 6.83
CA ARG A 103 12.82 14.83 8.15
C ARG A 103 13.60 16.10 8.45
N ASP A 104 14.57 16.42 7.59
CA ASP A 104 15.35 17.65 7.64
C ASP A 104 15.15 18.42 6.34
N PRO A 105 14.05 19.16 6.18
CA PRO A 105 13.73 19.80 4.91
C PRO A 105 14.29 21.24 4.84
N GLY A 106 15.20 21.59 5.75
CA GLY A 106 15.64 22.96 5.96
C GLY A 106 14.59 23.83 6.69
N PRO A 107 14.88 25.12 6.92
CA PRO A 107 14.10 25.99 7.79
C PRO A 107 12.70 26.37 7.27
N PHE A 108 12.27 25.85 6.12
CA PHE A 108 11.02 26.23 5.45
C PHE A 108 10.03 25.07 5.21
N SER A 109 10.30 23.85 5.70
CA SER A 109 9.24 22.84 5.73
C SER A 109 8.17 23.22 6.73
N ALA A 110 7.01 23.58 6.21
CA ALA A 110 5.78 23.46 6.97
C ALA A 110 5.66 22.00 7.45
N ALA A 111 5.50 21.81 8.76
CA ALA A 111 5.05 20.52 9.29
C ALA A 111 3.77 20.11 8.54
N PRO A 112 3.59 18.83 8.17
CA PRO A 112 2.44 18.47 7.38
C PRO A 112 1.18 18.70 8.20
N TYR A 113 0.28 19.46 7.57
CA TYR A 113 -1.12 19.61 7.94
C TYR A 113 -1.78 18.25 8.21
N HIS A 114 -2.94 18.23 8.86
CA HIS A 114 -3.75 17.01 9.03
C HIS A 114 -4.16 16.42 7.65
N LEU A 115 -3.32 15.56 7.09
CA LEU A 115 -3.57 14.89 5.82
C LEU A 115 -4.59 13.76 6.00
N SER A 116 -5.46 13.62 5.02
CA SER A 116 -6.51 12.60 5.01
C SER A 116 -6.91 12.24 3.59
N ALA A 117 -7.48 11.05 3.45
CA ALA A 117 -8.12 10.57 2.23
C ALA A 117 -9.44 9.86 2.60
N ALA A 118 -10.41 9.85 1.70
CA ALA A 118 -11.70 9.23 1.95
C ALA A 118 -12.19 8.50 0.70
N SER A 119 -12.66 7.27 0.88
CA SER A 119 -13.36 6.54 -0.17
C SER A 119 -14.79 7.06 -0.35
N THR A 120 -15.38 6.77 -1.50
CA THR A 120 -16.81 7.00 -1.77
C THR A 120 -17.66 5.76 -1.49
N GLY A 121 -17.03 4.60 -1.33
CA GLY A 121 -17.69 3.33 -1.03
C GLY A 121 -16.97 2.48 0.02
N HIS A 122 -17.34 1.21 0.08
CA HIS A 122 -16.95 0.29 1.15
C HIS A 122 -15.61 -0.43 0.94
N GLN A 123 -14.85 -0.06 -0.09
CA GLN A 123 -13.52 -0.59 -0.37
C GLN A 123 -12.54 0.55 -0.62
N LEU A 124 -11.31 0.35 -0.19
CA LEU A 124 -10.20 1.25 -0.40
C LEU A 124 -8.94 0.41 -0.59
N HIS A 125 -8.19 0.69 -1.64
CA HIS A 125 -6.92 0.04 -1.92
C HIS A 125 -5.79 1.06 -1.81
N VAL A 126 -4.75 0.72 -1.05
CA VAL A 126 -3.63 1.63 -0.77
C VAL A 126 -2.36 0.97 -1.27
N ILE A 127 -1.56 1.70 -2.04
CA ILE A 127 -0.26 1.24 -2.54
C ILE A 127 0.83 2.17 -2.00
N LEU A 128 1.84 1.57 -1.37
CA LEU A 128 3.14 2.18 -1.10
C LEU A 128 4.11 1.73 -2.19
N THR A 129 4.76 2.70 -2.83
CA THR A 129 5.87 2.46 -3.74
C THR A 129 7.09 3.26 -3.29
N ARG A 130 8.18 2.57 -2.99
CA ARG A 130 9.47 3.17 -2.63
C ARG A 130 10.33 3.33 -3.88
N SER A 131 10.95 4.49 -4.02
CA SER A 131 11.90 4.75 -5.09
C SER A 131 13.22 4.03 -4.77
N PRO A 132 13.77 3.23 -5.69
CA PRO A 132 15.08 2.58 -5.53
C PRO A 132 16.23 3.58 -5.51
N SER A 133 16.01 4.82 -5.96
CA SER A 133 17.00 5.91 -5.88
C SER A 133 17.02 6.59 -4.52
N THR A 134 16.12 6.23 -3.60
CA THR A 134 16.13 6.77 -2.24
C THR A 134 17.46 6.38 -1.57
N PRO A 135 18.33 7.34 -1.22
CA PRO A 135 19.61 6.99 -0.65
C PRO A 135 19.40 6.29 0.70
N GLN A 136 20.13 5.20 0.93
CA GLN A 136 20.00 4.38 2.15
C GLN A 136 20.27 5.18 3.45
N TRP A 137 20.94 6.32 3.37
CA TRP A 137 21.18 7.23 4.50
C TRP A 137 20.00 8.14 4.83
N VAL A 138 18.99 8.26 3.94
CA VAL A 138 17.72 8.90 4.26
C VAL A 138 16.94 7.95 5.17
N LYS A 139 17.16 8.09 6.49
CA LYS A 139 16.44 7.31 7.49
C LYS A 139 14.99 7.79 7.58
N GLN A 140 14.13 7.18 6.77
CA GLN A 140 12.69 7.36 6.87
C GLN A 140 12.20 6.66 8.14
N ASP A 141 11.42 7.36 8.96
CA ASP A 141 10.72 6.66 10.05
C ASP A 141 9.53 5.92 9.48
N GLU A 142 9.12 4.93 10.26
CA GLU A 142 7.83 4.30 10.07
C GLU A 142 6.72 5.36 10.02
N PHE A 143 5.87 5.27 9.00
CA PHE A 143 4.62 5.99 9.00
C PHE A 143 3.53 5.18 9.68
N TYR A 144 2.56 5.89 10.24
CA TYR A 144 1.42 5.30 10.89
C TYR A 144 0.17 6.04 10.45
N LEU A 145 -0.73 5.33 9.78
CA LEU A 145 -2.05 5.82 9.41
C LEU A 145 -3.11 5.00 10.13
N THR A 146 -4.22 5.66 10.45
CA THR A 146 -5.42 5.00 10.96
C THR A 146 -6.52 5.10 9.93
N PHE A 147 -7.24 3.99 9.71
CA PHE A 147 -8.51 4.03 9.00
C PHE A 147 -9.67 3.88 9.99
N THR A 148 -10.73 4.63 9.74
CA THR A 148 -12.03 4.50 10.42
C THR A 148 -13.12 4.41 9.37
N THR A 149 -14.34 4.10 9.79
CA THR A 149 -15.46 3.96 8.86
C THR A 149 -16.68 4.74 9.34
N ARG A 150 -17.43 5.30 8.39
CA ARG A 150 -18.63 6.09 8.66
C ARG A 150 -19.78 5.58 7.80
N GLU A 151 -20.97 5.44 8.39
CA GLU A 151 -22.17 5.10 7.64
C GLU A 151 -22.58 6.23 6.70
N ILE A 152 -23.07 5.84 5.52
CA ILE A 152 -23.71 6.74 4.57
C ILE A 152 -25.20 6.73 4.96
N ALA A 153 -25.68 7.80 5.60
CA ALA A 153 -27.09 7.97 5.84
C ALA A 153 -27.80 8.22 4.50
N PHE A 154 -28.61 7.26 4.06
CA PHE A 154 -29.58 7.49 3.01
C PHE A 154 -30.80 8.14 3.67
N GLY A 155 -30.92 9.45 3.51
CA GLY A 155 -32.12 10.20 3.93
C GLY A 155 -33.33 9.85 3.10
#